data_AF-A0A4R6KUV1-F1
#
_entry.id   AF-A0A4R6KUV1-F1
#
_cell.length_a   1.000
_cell.length_b   1.000
_cell.length_c   1.000
_cell.angle_alpha   90.00
_cell.angle_beta   90.00
_cell.angle_gamma   90.00
#
_symmetry.space_group_name_H-M   'P 1'
#
loop_
_entity.id
_entity.type
_entity.pdbx_description
1 polymer ?
#
loop_
_entity_poly.entity_id
_entity_poly.type
_entity_poly.pdbx_seq_one_letter_code
_entity_poly.pdbx_strand_id
1 'polypeptide(L)'
;MTKRRPPGMSNQDWVESQIKLAQNQGEFDNLPGAGKPLKLADQHDPDWWVKDFLRREDIEAEALLPPAVLLRKEKQQVHEKVRGMRRESEVREYLADLNKRIRLSIRDTTGPVVPTGPVDEDVIIAQWRMERPARDPRPQPSEQHRPRKKSLWQRLFS
;
A
#
# COMPACT_ATOMS: atom_id res chain seq x y z
N MET A 1 5.46 30.92 -13.84
CA MET A 1 6.92 30.87 -13.62
C MET A 1 7.28 31.87 -12.54
N THR A 2 7.99 31.45 -11.49
CA THR A 2 8.42 32.37 -10.43
C THR A 2 9.60 33.21 -10.90
N LYS A 3 9.54 34.54 -10.74
CA LYS A 3 10.66 35.44 -11.08
C LYS A 3 11.82 35.18 -10.12
N ARG A 4 13.07 35.36 -10.57
CA ARG A 4 14.25 35.24 -9.71
C ARG A 4 14.47 36.53 -8.92
N ARG A 5 14.94 36.41 -7.68
CA ARG A 5 15.35 37.56 -6.85
C ARG A 5 16.46 38.39 -7.55
N PRO A 6 16.35 39.73 -7.59
CA PRO A 6 17.42 40.60 -8.07
C PRO A 6 18.69 40.56 -7.19
N PRO A 7 19.89 40.70 -7.78
CA PRO A 7 21.12 40.84 -6.99
C PRO A 7 21.06 42.12 -6.14
N GLY A 8 21.61 42.07 -4.92
CA GLY A 8 21.65 43.21 -3.98
C GLY A 8 20.39 43.44 -3.13
N MET A 9 19.28 42.74 -3.39
CA MET A 9 18.05 42.83 -2.59
C MET A 9 17.96 41.71 -1.55
N SER A 10 17.46 41.99 -0.34
CA SER A 10 17.24 40.94 0.66
C SER A 10 16.11 39.98 0.25
N ASN A 11 16.08 38.77 0.82
CA ASN A 11 14.96 37.84 0.57
C ASN A 11 13.62 38.41 1.07
N GLN A 12 13.64 39.08 2.22
CA GLN A 12 12.45 39.66 2.82
C GLN A 12 11.87 40.78 1.94
N ASP A 13 12.70 41.72 1.49
CA ASP A 13 12.26 42.83 0.62
C ASP A 13 11.74 42.31 -0.72
N TRP A 14 12.40 41.28 -1.25
CA TRP A 14 11.96 40.67 -2.49
C TRP A 14 10.60 39.99 -2.34
N VAL A 15 10.39 39.17 -1.31
CA VAL A 15 9.09 38.54 -1.02
C VAL A 15 8.00 39.59 -0.81
N GLU A 16 8.28 40.62 0.00
CA GLU A 16 7.36 41.72 0.26
C GLU A 16 6.97 42.46 -1.04
N SER A 17 7.94 42.70 -1.93
CA SER A 17 7.67 43.32 -3.23
C SER A 17 6.76 42.46 -4.13
N GLN A 18 6.91 41.13 -4.10
CA GLN A 18 6.05 40.22 -4.86
C GLN A 18 4.62 40.20 -4.30
N ILE A 19 4.48 40.18 -2.97
CA ILE A 19 3.16 40.23 -2.31
C ILE A 19 2.43 41.51 -2.68
N LYS A 20 3.09 42.67 -2.57
CA LYS A 20 2.51 43.97 -2.94
C LYS A 20 2.11 44.04 -4.42
N LEU A 21 2.94 43.50 -5.30
CA LEU A 21 2.61 43.43 -6.73
C LEU A 21 1.35 42.59 -6.96
N ALA A 22 1.25 41.40 -6.36
CA ALA A 22 0.11 40.50 -6.49
C ALA A 22 -1.18 41.12 -5.92
N GLN A 23 -1.09 41.82 -4.78
CA GLN A 23 -2.19 42.61 -4.22
C GLN A 23 -2.66 43.71 -5.18
N ASN A 24 -1.73 44.51 -5.72
CA ASN A 24 -2.06 45.58 -6.68
C ASN A 24 -2.67 45.05 -7.99
N GLN A 25 -2.35 43.81 -8.35
CA GLN A 25 -2.90 43.13 -9.51
C GLN A 25 -4.25 42.45 -9.22
N GLY A 26 -4.73 42.48 -7.98
CA GLY A 26 -5.97 41.82 -7.57
C GLY A 26 -5.87 40.29 -7.58
N GLU A 27 -4.67 39.69 -7.53
CA GLU A 27 -4.52 38.23 -7.50
C GLU A 27 -5.14 37.58 -6.25
N PHE A 28 -5.36 38.38 -5.19
CA PHE A 28 -6.05 37.96 -3.98
C PHE A 28 -7.55 38.30 -3.99
N ASP A 29 -8.07 38.92 -5.04
CA ASP A 29 -9.50 39.23 -5.18
C ASP A 29 -10.27 38.00 -5.70
N ASN A 30 -11.52 37.83 -5.24
CA ASN A 30 -12.42 36.76 -5.70
C ASN A 30 -11.84 35.34 -5.58
N LEU A 31 -10.99 35.08 -4.59
CA LEU A 31 -10.42 33.75 -4.37
C LEU A 31 -11.53 32.69 -4.22
N PRO A 32 -11.30 31.46 -4.69
CA PRO A 32 -12.20 30.35 -4.44
C PRO A 32 -12.43 30.16 -2.93
N GLY A 33 -13.64 30.48 -2.47
CA GLY A 33 -13.99 30.42 -1.04
C GLY A 33 -14.14 31.78 -0.35
N ALA A 34 -13.80 32.89 -1.01
CA ALA A 34 -14.01 34.24 -0.49
C ALA A 34 -15.50 34.44 -0.12
N GLY A 35 -15.75 34.85 1.12
CA GLY A 35 -17.09 35.08 1.68
C GLY A 35 -17.91 33.80 1.96
N LYS A 36 -17.39 32.60 1.69
CA LYS A 36 -18.07 31.34 2.01
C LYS A 36 -17.74 30.92 3.45
N PRO A 37 -18.68 30.29 4.18
CA PRO A 37 -18.39 29.75 5.50
C PRO A 37 -17.31 28.67 5.45
N LEU A 38 -16.43 28.65 6.45
CA LEU A 38 -15.46 27.56 6.62
C LEU A 38 -16.21 26.28 6.97
N LYS A 39 -15.85 25.17 6.32
CA LYS A 39 -16.39 23.84 6.61
C LYS A 39 -15.60 23.19 7.76
N LEU A 40 -15.80 23.69 8.97
CA LEU A 40 -15.19 23.14 10.18
C LEU A 40 -16.12 22.11 10.83
N ALA A 41 -15.56 21.15 11.55
CA ALA A 41 -16.34 20.22 12.37
C ALA A 41 -16.86 20.93 13.63
N ASP A 42 -17.99 20.48 14.17
CA ASP A 42 -18.59 21.03 15.39
C ASP A 42 -17.69 20.85 16.63
N GLN A 43 -16.83 19.84 16.60
CA GLN A 43 -15.84 19.58 17.64
C GLN A 43 -14.48 20.17 17.26
N HIS A 44 -13.83 20.82 18.23
CA HIS A 44 -12.47 21.33 18.06
C HIS A 44 -11.49 20.18 17.78
N ASP A 45 -10.88 20.23 16.60
CA ASP A 45 -9.87 19.28 16.13
C ASP A 45 -8.67 20.09 15.61
N PRO A 46 -7.52 20.11 16.29
CA PRO A 46 -6.37 20.89 15.83
C PRO A 46 -5.84 20.44 14.46
N ASP A 47 -6.10 19.18 14.08
CA ASP A 47 -5.64 18.57 12.82
C ASP A 47 -6.69 18.63 11.71
N TRP A 48 -7.76 19.42 11.88
CA TRP A 48 -8.89 19.49 10.93
C TRP A 48 -8.43 19.81 9.50
N TRP A 49 -7.46 20.70 9.35
CA TRP A 49 -6.97 21.17 8.05
C TRP A 49 -6.12 20.11 7.36
N VAL A 50 -5.35 19.30 8.12
CA VAL A 50 -4.56 18.18 7.57
C VAL A 50 -5.52 17.13 7.04
N LYS A 51 -6.52 16.75 7.85
CA LYS A 51 -7.53 15.75 7.46
C LYS A 51 -8.33 16.19 6.24
N ASP A 52 -8.66 17.48 6.17
CA ASP A 52 -9.36 18.06 5.03
C ASP A 52 -8.47 18.09 3.77
N PHE A 53 -7.18 18.43 3.93
CA PHE A 53 -6.21 18.37 2.84
C PHE A 53 -6.04 16.96 2.28
N LEU A 54 -5.85 15.96 3.16
CA LEU A 54 -5.76 14.56 2.75
C LEU A 54 -6.98 14.11 1.94
N ARG A 55 -8.18 14.52 2.37
CA ARG A 55 -9.43 14.20 1.68
C ARG A 55 -9.55 14.91 0.33
N ARG A 56 -9.13 16.17 0.24
CA ARG A 56 -9.19 16.98 -1.00
C ARG A 56 -8.23 16.47 -2.06
N GLU A 57 -7.06 16.02 -1.65
CA GLU A 57 -5.99 15.55 -2.55
C GLU A 57 -6.01 14.03 -2.77
N ASP A 58 -7.00 13.32 -2.23
CA ASP A 58 -7.12 11.85 -2.28
C ASP A 58 -5.84 11.13 -1.78
N ILE A 59 -5.23 11.68 -0.72
CA ILE A 59 -4.03 11.12 -0.11
C ILE A 59 -4.43 10.16 1.00
N GLU A 60 -4.04 8.90 0.85
CA GLU A 60 -4.21 7.91 1.91
C GLU A 60 -3.39 8.30 3.14
N ALA A 61 -4.04 8.42 4.30
CA ALA A 61 -3.37 8.76 5.56
C ALA A 61 -2.28 7.76 5.94
N GLU A 62 -2.39 6.52 5.48
CA GLU A 62 -1.40 5.47 5.69
C GLU A 62 -0.05 5.80 5.05
N ALA A 63 -0.05 6.51 3.93
CA ALA A 63 1.18 6.92 3.25
C ALA A 63 2.05 7.88 4.11
N LEU A 64 1.45 8.51 5.13
CA LEU A 64 2.15 9.41 6.05
C LEU A 64 2.65 8.71 7.32
N LEU A 65 2.30 7.45 7.54
CA LEU A 65 2.69 6.75 8.76
C LEU A 65 4.18 6.37 8.74
N PRO A 66 4.87 6.47 9.89
CA PRO A 66 6.23 5.96 10.00
C PRO A 66 6.30 4.45 9.66
N PRO A 67 7.42 3.97 9.08
CA PRO A 67 7.57 2.57 8.68
C PRO A 67 7.25 1.55 9.79
N ALA A 68 7.65 1.84 11.03
CA ALA A 68 7.38 0.98 12.18
C ALA A 68 5.88 0.80 12.47
N VAL A 69 5.08 1.86 12.27
CA VAL A 69 3.62 1.83 12.45
C VAL A 69 2.96 1.03 11.33
N LEU A 70 3.42 1.24 10.09
CA LEU A 70 2.96 0.48 8.93
C LEU A 70 3.19 -1.02 9.08
N LEU A 71 4.37 -1.43 9.55
CA LEU A 71 4.70 -2.83 9.77
C LEU A 71 3.85 -3.47 10.88
N ARG A 72 3.54 -2.74 11.95
CA ARG A 72 2.62 -3.21 13.00
C ARG A 72 1.23 -3.45 12.44
N LYS A 73 0.72 -2.52 11.63
CA LYS A 73 -0.60 -2.64 11.00
C LYS A 73 -0.64 -3.79 10.01
N GLU A 74 0.38 -3.90 9.16
CA GLU A 74 0.50 -5.01 8.22
C GLU A 74 0.53 -6.36 8.94
N LYS A 75 1.29 -6.46 10.05
CA LYS A 75 1.32 -7.66 10.89
C LYS A 75 -0.07 -8.06 11.41
N GLN A 76 -0.91 -7.10 11.81
CA GLN A 76 -2.28 -7.37 12.26
C GLN A 76 -3.18 -7.90 11.14
N GLN A 77 -2.87 -7.55 9.89
CA GLN A 77 -3.65 -7.94 8.71
C GLN A 77 -3.13 -9.21 8.02
N VAL A 78 -2.07 -9.85 8.56
CA VAL A 78 -1.44 -11.02 7.94
C VAL A 78 -2.46 -12.11 7.63
N HIS A 79 -3.33 -12.48 8.58
CA HIS A 79 -4.33 -13.53 8.38
C HIS A 79 -5.25 -13.23 7.19
N GLU A 80 -5.73 -12.00 7.06
CA GLU A 80 -6.60 -11.60 5.96
C GLU A 80 -5.84 -11.60 4.63
N LYS A 81 -4.60 -11.08 4.61
CA LYS A 81 -3.76 -11.06 3.41
C LYS A 81 -3.44 -12.47 2.90
N VAL A 82 -3.05 -13.39 3.78
CA VAL A 82 -2.70 -14.77 3.37
C VAL A 82 -3.92 -15.55 2.92
N ARG A 83 -5.12 -15.22 3.41
CA ARG A 83 -6.37 -15.88 3.00
C ARG A 83 -6.61 -15.80 1.49
N GLY A 84 -6.27 -14.67 0.88
CA GLY A 84 -6.38 -14.46 -0.57
C GLY A 84 -5.33 -15.19 -1.42
N MET A 85 -4.20 -15.59 -0.82
CA MET A 85 -3.07 -16.22 -1.54
C MET A 85 -3.39 -17.64 -1.95
N ARG A 86 -2.96 -18.04 -3.15
CA ARG A 86 -3.35 -19.32 -3.75
C ARG A 86 -2.40 -20.47 -3.44
N ARG A 87 -1.12 -20.17 -3.28
CA ARG A 87 -0.06 -21.17 -3.12
C ARG A 87 0.63 -20.98 -1.78
N GLU A 88 1.06 -22.07 -1.16
CA GLU A 88 1.84 -21.96 0.07
C GLU A 88 3.16 -21.23 -0.13
N SER A 89 3.80 -21.42 -1.30
CA SER A 89 5.03 -20.70 -1.64
C SER A 89 4.85 -19.19 -1.60
N GLU A 90 3.68 -18.69 -2.03
CA GLU A 90 3.32 -17.27 -2.01
C GLU A 90 3.16 -16.76 -0.57
N VAL A 91 2.50 -17.54 0.29
CA VAL A 91 2.37 -17.24 1.72
C VAL A 91 3.74 -17.18 2.39
N ARG A 92 4.60 -18.17 2.13
CA ARG A 92 5.94 -18.23 2.73
C ARG A 92 6.82 -17.08 2.26
N GLU A 93 6.79 -16.75 0.97
CA GLU A 93 7.52 -15.61 0.41
C GLU A 93 7.07 -14.28 1.05
N TYR A 94 5.76 -14.07 1.16
CA TYR A 94 5.19 -12.90 1.81
C TYR A 94 5.62 -12.77 3.28
N LEU A 95 5.52 -13.86 4.05
CA LEU A 95 5.88 -13.86 5.47
C LEU A 95 7.38 -13.65 5.68
N ALA A 96 8.22 -14.26 4.83
CA ALA A 96 9.67 -14.07 4.88
C ALA A 96 10.06 -12.62 4.59
N ASP A 97 9.42 -11.99 3.60
CA ASP A 97 9.62 -10.57 3.29
C ASP A 97 9.15 -9.66 4.44
N LEU A 98 7.96 -9.88 4.98
CA LEU A 98 7.45 -9.13 6.13
C LEU A 98 8.41 -9.25 7.33
N ASN A 99 8.87 -10.47 7.65
CA ASN A 99 9.82 -10.70 8.72
C ASN A 99 11.17 -10.03 8.46
N LYS A 100 11.64 -9.99 7.21
CA LYS A 100 12.84 -9.23 6.83
C LYS A 100 12.66 -7.74 7.10
N ARG A 101 11.54 -7.14 6.67
CA ARG A 101 11.23 -5.72 6.90
C ARG A 101 11.09 -5.38 8.38
N ILE A 102 10.44 -6.24 9.17
CA ILE A 102 10.35 -6.12 10.64
C ILE A 102 11.74 -6.09 11.26
N ARG A 103 12.63 -7.03 10.90
CA ARG A 103 14.00 -7.08 11.44
C ARG A 103 14.81 -5.83 11.07
N LEU A 104 14.63 -5.29 9.87
CA LEU A 104 15.27 -4.03 9.47
C LEU A 104 14.74 -2.86 10.31
N SER A 105 13.42 -2.76 10.49
CA SER A 105 12.81 -1.71 11.30
C SER A 105 13.17 -1.79 12.77
N ILE A 106 13.43 -2.97 13.33
CA ILE A 106 13.92 -3.11 14.72
C ILE A 106 15.34 -2.52 14.86
N ARG A 107 16.16 -2.63 13.81
CA ARG A 107 17.53 -2.10 13.79
C ARG A 107 17.58 -0.61 13.48
N ASP A 108 16.58 -0.10 12.78
CA ASP A 108 16.42 1.32 12.50
C ASP A 108 15.73 2.02 13.68
N THR A 109 16.51 2.75 14.47
CA THR A 109 16.00 3.53 15.61
C THR A 109 15.54 4.94 15.21
N THR A 110 15.42 5.22 13.92
CA THR A 110 14.92 6.49 13.42
C THR A 110 13.41 6.56 13.56
N GLY A 111 12.93 7.55 14.33
CA GLY A 111 11.49 7.77 14.53
C GLY A 111 10.91 6.98 15.72
N PRO A 112 9.58 6.79 15.76
CA PRO A 112 8.93 6.16 16.91
C PRO A 112 9.24 4.66 17.00
N VAL A 113 9.71 4.23 18.17
CA VAL A 113 9.99 2.83 18.46
C VAL A 113 8.67 2.10 18.73
N VAL A 114 8.21 1.32 17.76
CA VAL A 114 6.99 0.51 17.88
C VAL A 114 7.37 -0.96 18.07
N PRO A 115 7.08 -1.58 19.23
CA PRO A 115 7.46 -2.98 19.48
C PRO A 115 6.68 -3.91 18.56
N THR A 116 7.35 -4.43 17.54
CA THR A 116 6.80 -5.34 16.53
C THR A 116 7.76 -6.51 16.35
N GLY A 117 7.48 -7.64 17.01
CA GLY A 117 8.25 -8.87 16.81
C GLY A 117 7.96 -9.54 15.47
N PRO A 118 8.83 -10.43 14.99
CA PRO A 118 8.56 -11.24 13.79
C PRO A 118 7.29 -12.08 13.95
N VAL A 119 6.74 -12.50 12.82
CA VAL A 119 5.60 -13.42 12.72
C VAL A 119 6.14 -14.85 12.68
N ASP A 120 5.47 -15.76 13.38
CA ASP A 120 5.74 -17.19 13.29
C ASP A 120 5.16 -17.74 11.98
N GLU A 121 6.03 -18.07 11.04
CA GLU A 121 5.63 -18.44 9.68
C GLU A 121 4.88 -19.79 9.67
N ASP A 122 5.32 -20.74 10.49
CA ASP A 122 4.78 -22.09 10.50
C ASP A 122 3.37 -22.12 11.10
N VAL A 123 3.13 -21.32 12.15
CA VAL A 123 1.80 -21.15 12.73
C VAL A 123 0.81 -20.57 11.72
N ILE A 124 1.21 -19.51 11.00
CA ILE A 124 0.34 -18.88 10.00
C ILE A 124 0.07 -19.82 8.82
N ILE A 125 1.08 -20.54 8.34
CA ILE A 125 0.92 -21.50 7.24
C ILE A 125 0.02 -22.67 7.65
N ALA A 126 0.17 -23.18 8.87
CA ALA A 126 -0.68 -24.24 9.40
C ALA A 126 -2.15 -23.80 9.43
N GLN A 127 -2.43 -22.60 9.97
CA GLN A 127 -3.77 -22.04 10.00
C GLN A 127 -4.33 -21.81 8.59
N TRP A 128 -3.54 -21.24 7.68
CA TRP A 128 -3.92 -21.02 6.29
C TRP A 128 -4.28 -22.33 5.55
N ARG A 129 -3.55 -23.43 5.83
CA ARG A 129 -3.87 -24.75 5.28
C ARG A 129 -5.18 -25.30 5.85
N MET A 130 -5.46 -25.09 7.13
CA MET A 130 -6.68 -25.57 7.80
C MET A 130 -7.94 -24.83 7.32
N GLU A 131 -7.84 -23.53 7.09
CA GLU A 131 -8.97 -22.70 6.65
C GLU A 131 -9.35 -22.91 5.18
N ARG A 132 -8.54 -23.68 4.43
CA ARG A 132 -8.82 -24.01 3.05
C ARG A 132 -9.57 -25.34 2.94
N PRO A 133 -10.69 -25.39 2.20
CA PRO A 133 -11.29 -26.68 1.86
C PRO A 133 -10.25 -27.50 1.10
N ALA A 134 -10.14 -28.77 1.48
CA ALA A 134 -9.25 -29.72 0.81
C ALA A 134 -9.48 -29.56 -0.69
N ARG A 135 -8.39 -29.27 -1.42
CA ARG A 135 -8.44 -29.16 -2.87
C ARG A 135 -9.06 -30.45 -3.38
N ASP A 136 -10.25 -30.33 -3.97
CA ASP A 136 -10.88 -31.43 -4.68
C ASP A 136 -9.80 -32.04 -5.57
N PRO A 137 -9.44 -33.33 -5.38
CA PRO A 137 -8.41 -33.93 -6.19
C PRO A 137 -8.88 -33.75 -7.63
N ARG A 138 -8.11 -33.01 -8.44
CA ARG A 138 -8.38 -32.95 -9.88
C ARG A 138 -8.61 -34.39 -10.30
N PRO A 139 -9.72 -34.72 -10.98
CA PRO A 139 -9.84 -36.06 -11.55
C PRO A 139 -8.59 -36.25 -12.38
N GLN A 140 -7.74 -37.19 -11.96
CA GLN A 140 -6.64 -37.64 -12.78
C GLN A 140 -7.28 -38.01 -14.11
N PRO A 141 -6.73 -37.59 -15.27
CA PRO A 141 -7.25 -38.06 -16.53
C PRO A 141 -7.25 -39.58 -16.44
N SER A 142 -8.43 -40.18 -16.30
CA SER A 142 -8.58 -41.62 -16.32
C SER A 142 -7.85 -42.07 -17.56
N GLU A 143 -6.87 -42.97 -17.44
CA GLU A 143 -6.25 -43.63 -18.56
C GLU A 143 -7.37 -44.28 -19.38
N GLN A 144 -7.89 -43.53 -20.35
CA GLN A 144 -8.79 -44.06 -21.34
C GLN A 144 -7.96 -45.13 -22.05
N HIS A 145 -8.31 -46.39 -21.83
CA HIS A 145 -7.81 -47.54 -22.59
C HIS A 145 -7.83 -47.18 -24.08
N ARG A 146 -6.70 -46.75 -24.62
CA ARG A 146 -6.53 -46.62 -26.06
C ARG A 146 -6.59 -48.04 -26.62
N PRO A 147 -7.55 -48.37 -27.51
CA PRO A 147 -7.53 -49.69 -28.13
C PRO A 147 -6.18 -49.85 -28.85
N ARG A 148 -5.48 -50.94 -28.56
CA ARG A 148 -4.21 -51.28 -29.22
C ARG A 148 -4.46 -51.32 -30.72
N LYS A 149 -3.92 -50.35 -31.45
CA LYS A 149 -3.98 -50.34 -32.92
C LYS A 149 -3.25 -51.58 -33.43
N LYS A 150 -3.97 -52.47 -34.13
CA LYS A 150 -3.38 -53.66 -34.75
C LYS A 150 -2.29 -53.23 -35.72
N SER A 151 -1.12 -53.86 -35.59
CA SER A 151 0.04 -53.62 -36.44
C SER A 151 -0.28 -53.94 -37.90
N LEU A 152 0.30 -53.19 -38.84
CA LEU A 152 0.19 -53.40 -40.29
C LEU A 152 0.49 -54.84 -40.72
N TRP A 153 1.34 -55.55 -39.97
CA TRP A 153 1.67 -56.95 -40.19
C TRP A 153 0.50 -57.91 -39.90
N GLN A 154 -0.44 -57.54 -39.01
CA GLN A 154 -1.65 -58.32 -38.74
C GLN A 154 -2.75 -58.13 -39.81
N ARG A 155 -2.57 -57.20 -40.75
CA ARG A 155 -3.50 -56.97 -41.87
C ARG A 155 -3.04 -57.60 -43.19
N LEU A 156 -1.81 -58.10 -43.27
CA LEU A 156 -1.25 -58.70 -44.48
C LEU A 156 -1.24 -60.24 -44.47
N PHE A 157 -1.63 -60.86 -43.36
CA PHE A 157 -1.66 -62.31 -43.19
C PHE A 157 -3.02 -62.84 -42.69
N SER A 158 -4.13 -62.16 -43.01
CA SER A 158 -5.50 -62.62 -42.73
C SER A 158 -6.39 -62.48 -43.94
#